data_AF-A0A811QQQ7-F1
#
_entry.id   AF-A0A811QQQ7-F1
#
_cell.length_a   1.000
_cell.length_b   1.000
_cell.length_c   1.000
_cell.angle_alpha   90.00
_cell.angle_beta   90.00
_cell.angle_gamma   90.00
#
_symmetry.space_group_name_H-M   'P 1'
#
loop_
_entity.id
_entity.type
_entity.pdbx_description
1 polymer ?
#
loop_
_entity_poly.entity_id
_entity_poly.type
_entity_poly.pdbx_seq_one_letter_code
_entity_poly.pdbx_strand_id
1 'polypeptide(L)'
;MEGRPKGLRRHGREDAQAVDGVVAAAPPAKQSEVQEAAMAERLDVSLSLARVEETGNEKKVESMAASYEKAADLVVAAPPADKFKLMKEAFRAVTKVAAL
;
A
#
# COMPACT_ATOMS: atom_id res chain seq x y z
N MET A 1 3.82 22.69 15.36
CA MET A 1 3.63 21.34 14.79
C MET A 1 3.88 21.43 13.29
N GLU A 2 5.14 21.26 12.89
CA GLU A 2 5.58 21.36 11.50
C GLU A 2 4.97 20.24 10.63
N GLY A 3 4.27 20.67 9.57
CA GLY A 3 4.86 20.50 8.25
C GLY A 3 4.96 19.10 7.64
N ARG A 4 4.17 18.09 8.02
CA ARG A 4 4.03 16.91 7.14
C ARG A 4 3.55 17.35 5.74
N PRO A 5 4.27 17.03 4.64
CA PRO A 5 3.91 17.45 3.30
C PRO A 5 2.47 17.00 2.98
N LYS A 6 1.71 17.85 2.28
CA LYS A 6 0.27 17.63 2.04
C LYS A 6 -0.04 16.29 1.36
N GLY A 7 0.88 15.74 0.56
CA GLY A 7 0.78 14.38 0.01
C GLY A 7 0.81 13.30 1.10
N LEU A 8 1.74 13.39 2.06
CA LEU A 8 1.93 12.39 3.12
C LEU A 8 0.75 12.28 4.11
N ARG A 9 -0.11 13.30 4.16
CA ARG A 9 -1.35 13.29 4.98
C ARG A 9 -2.54 12.61 4.28
N ARG A 10 -2.49 12.44 2.96
CA ARG A 10 -3.41 11.57 2.21
C ARG A 10 -2.84 10.15 2.15
N HIS A 11 -1.56 9.98 1.85
CA HIS A 11 -0.91 8.66 1.77
C HIS A 11 -1.15 7.71 2.97
N GLY A 12 -1.24 8.24 4.21
CA GLY A 12 -1.43 7.41 5.40
C GLY A 12 -2.88 7.05 5.77
N ARG A 13 -3.89 7.54 5.03
CA ARG A 13 -5.31 7.20 5.29
C ARG A 13 -5.80 6.11 4.36
N GLU A 14 -5.53 6.24 3.07
CA GLU A 14 -5.93 5.27 2.06
C GLU A 14 -5.24 3.91 2.26
N ASP A 15 -3.99 3.90 2.72
CA ASP A 15 -3.26 2.65 2.99
C ASP A 15 -3.77 1.92 4.25
N ALA A 16 -4.06 2.67 5.31
CA ALA A 16 -4.71 2.15 6.51
C ALA A 16 -6.11 1.61 6.18
N GLN A 17 -6.88 2.34 5.36
CA GLN A 17 -8.20 1.89 4.90
C GLN A 17 -8.13 0.63 4.03
N ALA A 18 -7.12 0.50 3.17
CA ALA A 18 -6.91 -0.71 2.39
C ALA A 18 -6.65 -1.91 3.30
N VAL A 19 -5.75 -1.78 4.29
CA VAL A 19 -5.45 -2.83 5.27
C VAL A 19 -6.69 -3.16 6.12
N ASP A 20 -7.34 -2.16 6.70
CA ASP A 20 -8.53 -2.36 7.53
C ASP A 20 -9.67 -3.01 6.74
N GLY A 21 -9.89 -2.58 5.49
CA GLY A 21 -10.89 -3.17 4.60
C GLY A 21 -10.59 -4.62 4.24
N VAL A 22 -9.31 -4.96 4.07
CA VAL A 22 -8.83 -6.33 3.83
C VAL A 22 -9.07 -7.22 5.05
N VAL A 23 -8.76 -6.73 6.26
CA VAL A 23 -8.97 -7.47 7.51
C VAL A 23 -10.47 -7.63 7.80
N ALA A 24 -11.26 -6.58 7.64
CA ALA A 24 -12.71 -6.63 7.86
C ALA A 24 -13.43 -7.58 6.90
N ALA A 25 -12.91 -7.78 5.69
CA ALA A 25 -13.45 -8.71 4.71
C ALA A 25 -13.09 -10.18 4.99
N ALA A 26 -12.11 -10.45 5.85
CA ALA A 26 -11.72 -11.81 6.20
C ALA A 26 -12.70 -12.45 7.19
N PRO A 27 -12.91 -13.79 7.13
CA PRO A 27 -13.60 -14.52 8.17
C PRO A 27 -12.97 -14.24 9.55
N PRO A 28 -13.74 -14.10 10.64
CA PRO A 28 -13.20 -13.74 11.96
C PRO A 28 -12.04 -14.61 12.42
N ALA A 29 -12.10 -15.93 12.18
CA ALA A 29 -11.05 -16.87 12.53
C ALA A 29 -9.73 -16.68 11.77
N LYS A 30 -9.71 -15.89 10.68
CA LYS A 30 -8.55 -15.62 9.83
C LYS A 30 -8.10 -14.16 9.85
N GLN A 31 -8.77 -13.28 10.60
CA GLN A 31 -8.49 -11.85 10.57
C GLN A 31 -7.05 -11.53 10.98
N SER A 32 -6.52 -12.18 12.02
CA SER A 32 -5.11 -11.97 12.43
C SER A 32 -4.11 -12.39 11.36
N GLU A 33 -4.32 -13.54 10.69
CA GLU A 33 -3.44 -14.00 9.61
C GLU A 33 -3.49 -13.05 8.40
N VAL A 34 -4.70 -12.59 8.04
CA VAL A 34 -4.89 -11.63 6.95
C VAL A 34 -4.29 -10.27 7.30
N GLN A 35 -4.38 -9.84 8.56
CA GLN A 35 -3.78 -8.61 9.05
C GLN A 35 -2.25 -8.66 8.95
N GLU A 36 -1.61 -9.73 9.45
CA GLU A 36 -0.17 -9.93 9.35
C GLU A 36 0.29 -9.91 7.88
N ALA A 37 -0.40 -10.64 7.01
CA ALA A 37 -0.07 -10.67 5.59
C ALA A 37 -0.27 -9.31 4.91
N ALA A 38 -1.35 -8.58 5.23
CA ALA A 38 -1.58 -7.23 4.71
C ALA A 38 -0.49 -6.25 5.18
N MET A 39 -0.05 -6.35 6.43
CA MET A 39 1.06 -5.54 6.93
C MET A 39 2.38 -5.87 6.23
N ALA A 40 2.65 -7.14 5.94
CA ALA A 40 3.84 -7.55 5.19
C ALA A 40 3.88 -6.93 3.78
N GLU A 41 2.76 -6.97 3.04
CA GLU A 41 2.67 -6.34 1.71
C GLU A 41 2.88 -4.81 1.78
N ARG A 42 2.36 -4.14 2.83
CA ARG A 42 2.58 -2.71 3.06
C ARG A 42 4.04 -2.39 3.39
N LEU A 43 4.70 -3.26 4.16
CA LEU A 43 6.10 -3.10 4.51
C LEU A 43 7.00 -3.21 3.27
N ASP A 44 6.72 -4.16 2.37
CA ASP A 44 7.46 -4.33 1.12
C ASP A 44 7.39 -3.09 0.22
N VAL A 45 6.22 -2.44 0.12
CA VAL A 45 6.11 -1.16 -0.61
C VAL A 45 6.90 -0.05 0.09
N SER A 46 6.82 0.01 1.42
CA SER A 46 7.54 1.03 2.21
C SER A 46 9.06 0.90 2.05
N LEU A 47 9.59 -0.32 2.09
CA LEU A 47 11.01 -0.60 1.84
C LEU A 47 11.41 -0.27 0.39
N SER A 48 10.53 -0.52 -0.57
CA SER A 48 10.78 -0.16 -1.97
C SER A 48 10.83 1.36 -2.15
N LEU A 49 9.92 2.11 -1.51
CA LEU A 49 9.93 3.58 -1.50
C LEU A 49 11.24 4.12 -0.92
N ALA A 50 11.65 3.63 0.25
CA ALA A 50 12.91 4.03 0.86
C ALA A 50 14.12 3.81 -0.07
N ARG A 51 14.20 2.65 -0.74
CA ARG A 51 15.27 2.39 -1.72
C ARG A 51 15.25 3.34 -2.90
N VAL A 52 14.08 3.72 -3.39
CA VAL A 52 13.96 4.69 -4.48
C VAL A 52 14.34 6.10 -4.00
N GLU A 53 13.99 6.47 -2.77
CA GLU A 53 14.41 7.73 -2.15
C GLU A 53 15.93 7.83 -2.02
N GLU A 54 16.62 6.74 -1.66
CA GLU A 54 18.09 6.67 -1.57
C GLU A 54 18.78 6.96 -2.92
N THR A 55 18.10 6.76 -4.06
CA THR A 55 18.67 7.09 -5.38
C THR A 55 18.68 8.59 -5.69
N GLY A 56 17.98 9.41 -4.90
CA GLY A 56 17.79 10.84 -5.18
C GLY A 56 16.90 11.13 -6.41
N ASN A 57 16.28 10.11 -7.02
CA ASN A 57 15.41 10.28 -8.17
C ASN A 57 13.98 10.62 -7.74
N GLU A 58 13.74 11.90 -7.44
CA GLU A 58 12.45 12.42 -6.97
C GLU A 58 11.28 12.04 -7.87
N LYS A 59 11.46 12.04 -9.20
CA LYS A 59 10.42 11.64 -10.16
C LYS A 59 10.00 10.18 -9.99
N LYS A 60 10.95 9.29 -9.67
CA LYS A 60 10.68 7.88 -9.45
C LYS A 60 9.99 7.66 -8.10
N VAL A 61 10.36 8.43 -7.07
CA VAL A 61 9.66 8.45 -5.77
C VAL A 61 8.21 8.87 -5.96
N GLU A 62 7.97 10.01 -6.62
CA GLU A 62 6.62 10.54 -6.88
C GLU A 62 5.78 9.55 -7.71
N SER A 63 6.35 8.99 -8.78
CA SER A 63 5.67 8.01 -9.62
C SER A 63 5.27 6.75 -8.86
N MET A 64 6.15 6.26 -7.98
CA MET A 64 5.86 5.06 -7.20
C MET A 64 4.85 5.33 -6.09
N ALA A 65 4.94 6.47 -5.40
CA ALA A 65 3.96 6.90 -4.41
C ALA A 65 2.56 7.05 -5.02
N ALA A 66 2.46 7.67 -6.20
CA ALA A 66 1.19 7.80 -6.93
C ALA A 66 0.64 6.45 -7.42
N SER A 67 1.51 5.52 -7.80
CA SER A 67 1.10 4.16 -8.18
C SER A 67 0.59 3.37 -6.99
N TYR A 68 1.22 3.56 -5.83
CA TYR A 68 0.78 2.95 -4.57
C TYR A 68 -0.58 3.48 -4.11
N GLU A 69 -0.82 4.79 -4.21
CA GLU A 69 -2.12 5.40 -3.90
C GLU A 69 -3.24 4.79 -4.75
N LYS A 70 -3.05 4.71 -6.07
CA LYS A 70 -4.01 4.06 -6.97
C LYS A 70 -4.24 2.59 -6.63
N ALA A 71 -3.20 1.87 -6.23
CA ALA A 71 -3.32 0.49 -5.80
C ALA A 71 -4.16 0.37 -4.51
N ALA A 72 -3.96 1.25 -3.54
CA ALA A 72 -4.75 1.30 -2.32
C ALA A 72 -6.23 1.62 -2.62
N ASP A 73 -6.51 2.60 -3.48
CA ASP A 73 -7.88 2.92 -3.91
C ASP A 73 -8.59 1.72 -4.56
N LEU A 74 -7.88 0.96 -5.42
CA LEU A 74 -8.42 -0.25 -6.03
C LEU A 74 -8.80 -1.29 -4.96
N VAL A 75 -7.97 -1.49 -3.93
CA VAL A 75 -8.26 -2.39 -2.81
C VAL A 75 -9.47 -1.90 -2.01
N VAL A 76 -9.57 -0.60 -1.75
CA VAL A 76 -10.71 0.00 -1.04
C VAL A 76 -12.01 -0.18 -1.84
N ALA A 77 -11.98 0.00 -3.16
CA ALA A 77 -13.14 -0.15 -4.03
C ALA A 77 -13.53 -1.62 -4.33
N ALA A 78 -12.62 -2.58 -4.09
CA ALA A 78 -12.86 -3.97 -4.44
C ALA A 78 -13.95 -4.65 -3.59
N PRO A 79 -14.68 -5.64 -4.16
CA PRO A 79 -15.57 -6.51 -3.40
C PRO A 79 -14.83 -7.19 -2.24
N PRO A 80 -15.47 -7.44 -1.07
CA PRO A 80 -14.81 -8.02 0.10
C PRO A 80 -13.99 -9.28 -0.20
N ALA A 81 -14.54 -10.21 -1.00
CA ALA A 81 -13.88 -11.45 -1.37
C ALA A 81 -12.57 -11.25 -2.16
N ASP A 82 -12.43 -10.12 -2.86
CA ASP A 82 -11.30 -9.85 -3.75
C ASP A 82 -10.24 -8.94 -3.13
N LYS A 83 -10.57 -8.19 -2.05
CA LYS A 83 -9.69 -7.18 -1.44
C LYS A 83 -8.30 -7.71 -1.15
N PHE A 84 -8.19 -8.87 -0.49
CA PHE A 84 -6.89 -9.42 -0.09
C PHE A 84 -6.05 -9.84 -1.29
N LYS A 85 -6.66 -10.52 -2.27
CA LYS A 85 -5.97 -10.91 -3.50
C LYS A 85 -5.50 -9.68 -4.27
N LEU A 86 -6.37 -8.68 -4.43
CA LEU A 86 -6.08 -7.46 -5.16
C LEU A 86 -4.97 -6.65 -4.49
N MET A 87 -4.93 -6.61 -3.15
CA MET A 87 -3.85 -5.96 -2.41
C MET A 87 -2.50 -6.57 -2.75
N LYS A 88 -2.37 -7.89 -2.68
CA LYS A 88 -1.13 -8.60 -3.03
C LYS A 88 -0.70 -8.34 -4.47
N GLU A 89 -1.65 -8.38 -5.41
CA GLU A 89 -1.34 -8.19 -6.84
C GLU A 89 -0.93 -6.74 -7.14
N ALA A 90 -1.69 -5.77 -6.64
CA ALA A 90 -1.47 -4.35 -6.90
C ALA A 90 -0.24 -3.81 -6.18
N PHE A 91 -0.01 -4.21 -4.92
CA PHE A 91 1.16 -3.74 -4.16
C PHE A 91 2.45 -4.35 -4.71
N ARG A 92 2.44 -5.64 -5.07
CA ARG A 92 3.57 -6.27 -5.77
C ARG A 92 3.83 -5.65 -7.15
N ALA A 93 2.81 -5.17 -7.84
CA ALA A 93 3.01 -4.45 -9.10
C ALA A 93 3.77 -3.14 -8.87
N VAL A 94 3.47 -2.41 -7.80
CA VAL A 94 4.19 -1.19 -7.41
C VAL A 94 5.66 -1.47 -7.12
N THR A 95 5.96 -2.50 -6.33
CA THR A 95 7.36 -2.81 -5.95
C THR A 95 8.21 -3.29 -7.13
N LYS A 96 7.62 -3.93 -8.14
CA LYS A 96 8.34 -4.31 -9.37
C LYS A 96 8.80 -3.11 -10.19
N VAL A 97 8.05 -2.01 -10.18
CA VAL A 97 8.45 -0.76 -10.86
C VAL A 97 9.64 -0.11 -10.16
N ALA A 98 9.81 -0.36 -8.85
CA ALA A 98 10.96 0.12 -8.07
C ALA A 98 12.28 -0.56 -8.48
N ALA A 99 12.22 -1.85 -8.84
CA ALA A 99 13.37 -2.71 -9.08
C ALA A 99 14.04 -2.56 -10.47
N LEU A 100 13.48 -1.72 -11.35
CA LEU A 100 13.99 -1.38 -12.68
C LEU A 100 14.62 0.01 -12.68
#